data_AF-A0A7X0KZN3-F1
#
_entry.id   AF-A0A7X0KZN3-F1
#
_cell.length_a   1.000
_cell.length_b   1.000
_cell.length_c   1.000
_cell.angle_alpha   90.00
_cell.angle_beta   90.00
_cell.angle_gamma   90.00
#
_symmetry.space_group_name_H-M   'P 1'
#
loop_
_entity.id
_entity.type
_entity.pdbx_description
1 polymer ?
#
loop_
_entity_poly.entity_id
_entity_poly.type
_entity_poly.pdbx_seq_one_letter_code
_entity_poly.pdbx_strand_id
1 'polypeptide(L)' 'MDAVVKRLLRESGGTFAEEAGITLKDQPAALFKLLVLANLLSARISSDIALAAARELFDAGGGTARGMGRLT' A
#
# COMPACT_ATOMS: atom_id res chain seq x y z
N MET A 1 -0.56 17.78 -9.23
CA MET A 1 -0.25 17.72 -7.78
C MET A 1 -0.03 19.13 -7.28
N ASP A 2 -0.75 19.51 -6.22
CA ASP A 2 -0.68 20.84 -5.60
C ASP A 2 0.73 21.17 -5.05
N ALA A 3 1.05 22.46 -4.90
CA ALA A 3 2.36 22.92 -4.42
C ALA A 3 2.68 22.44 -3.00
N VAL A 4 1.67 22.36 -2.11
CA VAL A 4 1.83 21.87 -0.73
C VAL A 4 2.21 20.40 -0.74
N VAL A 5 1.50 19.57 -1.51
CA VAL A 5 1.77 18.13 -1.61
C VAL A 5 3.19 17.87 -2.12
N LYS A 6 3.63 18.61 -3.14
CA LYS A 6 5.01 18.49 -3.66
C LYS A 6 6.06 18.85 -2.61
N ARG A 7 5.82 19.87 -1.78
CA ARG A 7 6.73 20.26 -0.69
C ARG A 7 6.82 19.17 0.37
N LEU A 8 5.68 18.61 0.78
CA LEU A 8 5.61 17.54 1.78
C LEU A 8 6.35 16.28 1.29
N LEU A 9 6.14 15.85 0.05
CA LEU A 9 6.87 14.69 -0.49
C LEU A 9 8.38 14.95 -0.57
N ARG A 10 8.81 16.15 -0.95
CA ARG A 10 10.26 16.45 -0.94
C ARG A 10 10.88 16.36 0.47
N GLU A 11 10.13 16.72 1.50
CA GLU A 11 10.60 16.74 2.90
C GLU A 11 10.50 15.35 3.56
N SER A 12 9.44 14.58 3.26
CA SER A 12 9.14 13.30 3.89
C SER A 12 9.53 12.07 3.04
N GLY A 13 9.84 12.25 1.76
CA GLY A 13 10.15 11.19 0.81
C GLY A 13 8.95 10.74 -0.04
N GLY A 14 8.71 9.44 -0.09
CA GLY A 14 7.66 8.85 -0.91
C GLY A 14 6.30 8.83 -0.22
N THR A 15 5.30 8.37 -0.95
CA THR A 15 4.05 7.90 -0.35
C THR A 15 4.25 6.48 0.17
N PHE A 16 3.45 6.08 1.17
CA PHE A 16 3.43 4.69 1.61
C PHE A 16 3.08 3.70 0.49
N ALA A 17 2.31 4.13 -0.52
CA ALA A 17 2.03 3.28 -1.68
C ALA A 17 3.31 3.01 -2.48
N GLU A 18 4.12 4.04 -2.75
CA GLU A 18 5.41 3.90 -3.43
C GLU A 18 6.40 3.07 -2.60
N GLU A 19 6.47 3.32 -1.28
CA GLU A 19 7.30 2.53 -0.38
C GLU A 19 6.86 1.07 -0.35
N ALA A 20 5.56 0.76 -0.36
CA ALA A 20 5.05 -0.60 -0.44
C ALA A 20 5.24 -1.25 -1.83
N GLY A 21 5.84 -0.57 -2.80
CA GLY A 21 6.02 -1.08 -4.17
C GLY A 21 4.71 -1.09 -4.99
N ILE A 22 3.70 -0.32 -4.57
CA ILE A 22 2.42 -0.22 -5.26
C ILE A 22 2.50 0.90 -6.29
N THR A 23 2.55 0.53 -7.57
CA THR A 23 2.31 1.51 -8.65
C THR A 23 0.82 1.86 -8.69
N LEU A 24 0.45 3.01 -8.12
CA LEU A 24 -0.94 3.45 -8.08
C LEU A 24 -1.44 3.79 -9.49
N LYS A 25 -2.43 3.01 -9.95
CA LYS A 25 -3.15 3.20 -11.20
C LYS A 25 -4.64 3.08 -10.91
N ASP A 26 -5.47 3.74 -11.72
CA ASP A 26 -6.92 3.58 -11.63
C ASP A 26 -7.34 2.22 -12.22
N GLN A 27 -7.04 1.15 -11.49
CA GLN A 27 -7.25 -0.24 -11.86
C GLN A 27 -7.62 -1.05 -10.61
N PRO A 28 -8.55 -2.03 -10.71
CA PRO A 28 -9.06 -2.74 -9.54
C PRO A 28 -7.98 -3.35 -8.64
N ALA A 29 -6.95 -3.97 -9.22
CA ALA A 29 -5.86 -4.59 -8.45
C ALA A 29 -5.00 -3.56 -7.70
N ALA A 30 -4.66 -2.44 -8.33
CA ALA A 30 -3.85 -1.40 -7.70
C ALA A 30 -4.61 -0.71 -6.55
N LEU A 31 -5.90 -0.41 -6.77
CA LEU A 31 -6.77 0.15 -5.73
C LEU A 31 -7.02 -0.85 -4.58
N PHE A 32 -7.14 -2.14 -4.87
CA PHE A 32 -7.24 -3.17 -3.84
C PHE A 32 -5.97 -3.25 -2.97
N LYS A 33 -4.78 -3.22 -3.58
CA LYS A 33 -3.51 -3.16 -2.82
C LYS A 33 -3.44 -1.92 -1.92
N LEU A 34 -3.87 -0.76 -2.42
CA LEU A 34 -3.93 0.46 -1.62
C LEU A 34 -4.90 0.32 -0.43
N LEU A 35 -6.08 -0.28 -0.64
CA LEU A 35 -7.05 -0.54 0.43
C LEU A 35 -6.47 -1.45 1.52
N VAL A 36 -5.78 -2.53 1.13
CA VAL A 36 -5.12 -3.44 2.08
C VAL A 36 -4.06 -2.70 2.89
N LEU A 37 -3.20 -1.92 2.22
CA LEU A 37 -2.19 -1.12 2.89
C LEU A 37 -2.81 -0.11 3.88
N ALA A 38 -3.87 0.59 3.48
CA ALA A 38 -4.57 1.55 4.35
C ALA A 38 -5.16 0.86 5.60
N ASN A 39 -5.69 -0.35 5.45
CA ASN A 39 -6.21 -1.13 6.57
C ASN A 39 -5.09 -1.56 7.53
N LEU A 40 -3.93 -1.99 7.01
CA LEU A 40 -2.77 -2.35 7.82
C LEU A 40 -2.19 -1.14 8.57
N LEU A 41 -2.08 0.02 7.89
CA LEU A 41 -1.63 1.27 8.52
C LEU A 41 -2.60 1.77 9.60
N SER A 42 -3.86 1.36 9.54
CA SER A 42 -4.87 1.66 10.57
C SER A 42 -4.84 0.69 11.75
N ALA A 43 -4.14 -0.45 11.62
CA ALA A 43 -3.87 -1.31 12.76
C ALA A 43 -2.89 -0.62 13.73
N ARG A 44 -2.96 -0.95 15.03
CA ARG A 44 -2.12 -0.36 16.08
C ARG A 44 -0.67 -0.89 16.04
N ILE A 45 -0.04 -0.79 14.87
CA ILE A 45 1.31 -1.24 14.53
C ILE A 45 2.10 -0.10 13.87
N SER A 46 3.42 -0.22 13.78
CA SER A 46 4.23 0.78 13.08
C SER A 46 3.99 0.73 11.58
N SER A 47 4.26 1.84 10.90
CA SER A 47 4.24 1.93 9.43
C SER A 47 5.13 0.87 8.79
N ASP A 48 6.31 0.64 9.35
CA ASP A 48 7.29 -0.32 8.80
C ASP A 48 6.74 -1.74 8.82
N ILE A 49 6.05 -2.14 9.89
CA ILE A 49 5.39 -3.45 10.00
C ILE A 49 4.22 -3.53 9.00
N ALA A 50 3.43 -2.47 8.86
CA ALA A 50 2.33 -2.43 7.91
C ALA A 50 2.82 -2.57 6.45
N LEU A 51 3.91 -1.87 6.09
CA LEU A 51 4.53 -1.95 4.77
C LEU A 51 5.09 -3.34 4.50
N ALA A 52 5.81 -3.93 5.46
CA ALA A 52 6.33 -5.28 5.35
C ALA A 52 5.21 -6.30 5.17
N ALA A 53 4.18 -6.26 6.02
CA ALA A 53 3.02 -7.15 5.93
C ALA A 53 2.28 -7.02 4.59
N ALA A 54 2.12 -5.80 4.07
CA ALA A 54 1.50 -5.58 2.76
C ALA A 54 2.29 -6.29 1.64
N ARG A 55 3.64 -6.15 1.64
CA ARG A 55 4.51 -6.82 0.66
C ARG A 55 4.37 -8.34 0.73
N GLU A 56 4.47 -8.92 1.93
CA GLU A 56 4.33 -10.37 2.13
C GLU A 56 2.98 -10.90 1.63
N LEU A 57 1.89 -10.18 1.91
CA LEU A 57 0.55 -10.55 1.41
C LEU A 57 0.48 -10.51 -0.12
N PHE A 58 1.10 -9.50 -0.75
CA PHE A 58 1.07 -9.37 -2.21
C PHE A 58 1.93 -10.42 -2.90
N ASP A 59 3.10 -10.73 -2.33
CA ASP A 59 4.03 -11.75 -2.84
C ASP A 59 3.42 -13.15 -2.69
N ALA A 60 2.61 -13.39 -1.66
CA ALA A 60 1.81 -14.60 -1.52
C ALA A 60 0.65 -14.73 -2.55
N GLY A 61 0.41 -13.70 -3.38
CA GLY A 61 -0.69 -13.68 -4.36
C GLY A 61 -1.95 -12.95 -3.89
N GLY A 62 -1.91 -12.31 -2.72
CA GLY A 62 -2.99 -11.52 -2.12
C GLY A 62 -3.22 -10.15 -2.75
N GLY A 63 -2.57 -9.82 -3.88
CA GLY A 63 -2.69 -8.51 -4.53
C GLY A 63 -4.04 -8.19 -5.19
N THR A 64 -5.03 -9.08 -5.09
CA THR A 64 -6.41 -8.88 -5.57
C THR A 64 -7.40 -9.48 -4.58
N ALA A 65 -8.64 -8.99 -4.54
CA ALA A 65 -9.68 -9.54 -3.64
C ALA A 65 -9.85 -11.06 -3.77
N ARG A 66 -9.87 -11.58 -5.02
CA ARG A 66 -9.95 -13.03 -5.29
C ARG A 66 -8.67 -13.77 -4.89
N GLY A 67 -7.50 -13.17 -5.06
CA GLY A 67 -6.23 -13.75 -4.63
C GLY A 67 -6.16 -13.87 -3.12
N MET A 68 -6.51 -12.79 -2.41
CA MET A 68 -6.58 -12.73 -0.95
C MET A 68 -7.50 -13.81 -0.37
N GLY A 69 -8.69 -13.97 -0.93
CA GLY A 69 -9.64 -15.00 -0.50
C GLY A 69 -9.20 -16.45 -0.74
N ARG A 70 -8.06 -16.68 -1.43
CA ARG A 70 -7.48 -18.00 -1.67
C ARG A 70 -6.17 -18.26 -0.91
N LEU A 71 -5.76 -17.35 -0.02
CA LEU A 71 -4.51 -17.48 0.76
C LEU A 71 -4.60 -18.49 1.94
N THR A 72 -5.60 -19.37 1.93
CA THR A 72 -5.85 -20.41 2.95
C THR A 72 -5.58 -21.79 2.39
#